data_AF-A0A2V9U6Q2-F1
#
_entry.id   AF-A0A2V9U6Q2-F1
#
_cell.length_a   1.000
_cell.length_b   1.000
_cell.length_c   1.000
_cell.angle_alpha   90.00
_cell.angle_beta   90.00
_cell.angle_gamma   90.00
#
_symmetry.space_group_name_H-M   'P 1'
#
loop_
_entity.id
_entity.type
_entity.pdbx_description
1 polymer ?
#
loop_
_entity_poly.entity_id
_entity_poly.type
_entity_poly.pdbx_seq_one_letter_code
_entity_poly.pdbx_strand_id
1 'polypeptide(L)'
;RFYVDDSEKRNIRVYDVASDATLSNGRIFGEEPGGKDDGVPDGIKIDKKGNLYITGPKGIWVWDPQGHHLGTIVVPEQPANLAWGDADYRTLYITATTSVYRLRTKAQGFVPYLHH
;
A
#
# COMPACT_ATOMS: atom_id res chain seq x y z
N ARG A 1 -8.45 7.32 8.91
CA ARG A 1 -8.85 7.05 7.51
C ARG A 1 -8.78 5.56 7.27
N PHE A 2 -9.68 5.02 6.46
CA PHE A 2 -9.72 3.61 6.09
C PHE A 2 -9.56 3.49 4.58
N TYR A 3 -8.62 2.67 4.13
CA TYR A 3 -8.27 2.51 2.73
C TYR A 3 -8.68 1.12 2.25
N VAL A 4 -9.23 1.04 1.04
CA VAL A 4 -9.66 -0.20 0.40
C VAL A 4 -9.16 -0.18 -1.03
N ASP A 5 -8.36 -1.16 -1.41
CA ASP A 5 -8.05 -1.44 -2.81
C ASP A 5 -9.23 -2.14 -3.50
N ASP A 6 -9.43 -1.83 -4.77
CA ASP A 6 -10.37 -2.52 -5.64
C ASP A 6 -9.60 -2.98 -6.88
N SER A 7 -9.19 -4.25 -6.89
CA SER A 7 -8.41 -4.85 -7.98
C SER A 7 -9.17 -4.84 -9.31
N GLU A 8 -10.49 -5.02 -9.29
CA GLU A 8 -11.31 -5.06 -10.50
C GLU A 8 -11.46 -3.67 -11.12
N LYS A 9 -11.68 -2.66 -10.28
CA LYS A 9 -11.82 -1.26 -10.70
C LYS A 9 -10.49 -0.52 -10.82
N ARG A 10 -9.39 -1.16 -10.40
CA ARG A 10 -8.02 -0.60 -10.41
C ARG A 10 -7.92 0.75 -9.71
N ASN A 11 -8.60 0.87 -8.56
CA ASN A 11 -8.55 2.08 -7.76
C ASN A 11 -8.39 1.78 -6.28
N ILE A 12 -8.08 2.84 -5.55
CA ILE A 12 -7.92 2.86 -4.11
C ILE A 12 -8.99 3.81 -3.60
N ARG A 13 -9.83 3.33 -2.70
CA ARG A 13 -10.85 4.13 -2.03
C ARG A 13 -10.36 4.53 -0.65
N VAL A 14 -10.81 5.70 -0.20
CA VAL A 14 -10.59 6.17 1.17
C VAL A 14 -11.91 6.60 1.80
N TYR A 15 -12.03 6.28 3.08
CA TYR A 15 -13.17 6.61 3.92
C TYR A 15 -12.70 7.37 5.16
N ASP A 16 -13.54 8.29 5.61
CA ASP A 16 -13.38 8.90 6.91
C ASP A 16 -13.88 7.90 7.97
N VAL A 17 -13.19 7.83 9.11
CA VAL A 17 -13.47 6.88 10.19
C VAL A 17 -13.81 7.69 11.43
N ALA A 18 -15.04 7.56 11.93
CA ALA A 18 -15.45 8.20 13.17
C ALA A 18 -14.96 7.40 14.40
N SER A 19 -15.08 7.99 15.59
CA SER A 19 -14.63 7.36 16.85
C SER A 19 -15.39 6.09 17.21
N ASP A 20 -16.60 5.91 16.67
CA ASP A 20 -17.42 4.70 16.80
C ASP A 20 -17.16 3.66 15.69
N ALA A 21 -16.07 3.85 14.92
CA ALA A 21 -15.68 3.05 13.77
C ALA A 21 -16.63 3.09 12.56
N THR A 22 -17.62 3.99 12.54
CA THR A 22 -18.45 4.20 11.35
C THR A 22 -17.64 4.80 10.20
N LEU A 23 -17.94 4.35 8.97
CA LEU A 23 -17.30 4.81 7.75
C LEU A 23 -18.20 5.78 6.98
N SER A 24 -17.64 6.88 6.51
CA SER A 24 -18.37 7.88 5.71
C SER A 24 -17.48 8.49 4.62
N ASN A 25 -18.08 9.31 3.74
CA ASN A 25 -17.38 10.10 2.71
C ASN A 25 -16.44 9.29 1.80
N GLY A 26 -16.91 8.11 1.38
CA GLY A 26 -16.16 7.24 0.49
C GLY A 26 -15.84 7.93 -0.84
N ARG A 27 -14.54 7.98 -1.19
CA ARG A 27 -14.05 8.66 -2.40
C ARG A 27 -12.84 7.91 -2.98
N ILE A 28 -12.56 8.12 -4.26
CA ILE A 28 -11.33 7.63 -4.88
C ILE A 28 -10.16 8.43 -4.31
N PHE A 29 -9.16 7.72 -3.81
CA PHE A 29 -7.90 8.27 -3.31
C PHE A 29 -6.82 8.27 -4.40
N GLY A 30 -6.77 7.19 -5.17
CA GLY A 30 -5.82 7.01 -6.27
C GLY A 30 -6.31 5.95 -7.25
N GLU A 31 -5.77 5.98 -8.46
CA GLU A 31 -6.05 5.01 -9.52
C GLU A 31 -4.74 4.43 -10.04
N GLU A 32 -4.74 3.13 -10.33
CA GLU A 32 -3.56 2.38 -10.79
C GLU A 32 -3.85 1.75 -12.16
N PRO A 33 -3.90 2.58 -13.22
CA PRO A 33 -4.19 2.10 -14.55
C PRO A 33 -3.11 1.12 -15.03
N GLY A 34 -3.54 0.05 -15.69
CA GLY A 34 -2.65 -0.98 -16.22
C GLY A 34 -3.41 -1.95 -17.12
N GLY A 35 -2.66 -2.70 -17.93
CA GLY A 35 -3.17 -3.77 -18.77
C GLY A 35 -3.51 -5.03 -17.98
N LYS A 36 -4.13 -6.01 -18.67
CA LYS A 36 -4.59 -7.27 -18.09
C LYS A 36 -3.53 -8.01 -17.27
N ASP A 37 -2.27 -7.93 -17.69
CA ASP A 37 -1.15 -8.69 -17.12
C ASP A 37 -0.14 -7.80 -16.36
N ASP A 38 -0.46 -6.52 -16.16
CA ASP A 38 0.47 -5.57 -15.56
C ASP A 38 0.51 -5.63 -14.03
N GLY A 39 -0.46 -6.30 -13.40
CA GLY A 39 -0.73 -6.20 -11.96
C GLY A 39 -1.93 -5.33 -11.62
N VAL A 40 -2.37 -5.38 -10.37
CA VAL A 40 -3.54 -4.65 -9.83
C VAL A 40 -3.26 -4.19 -8.39
N PRO A 41 -4.02 -3.20 -7.89
CA PRO A 41 -4.15 -2.96 -6.45
C PRO A 41 -4.45 -4.27 -5.70
N ASP A 42 -3.67 -4.58 -4.68
CA ASP A 42 -3.87 -5.72 -3.76
C ASP A 42 -3.36 -5.31 -2.36
N GLY A 43 -2.24 -5.85 -1.87
CA GLY A 43 -1.74 -5.53 -0.54
C GLY A 43 -1.44 -4.04 -0.31
N ILE A 44 -2.00 -3.50 0.78
CA ILE A 44 -1.80 -2.12 1.27
C ILE A 44 -1.06 -2.09 2.62
N LYS A 45 -0.15 -1.13 2.82
CA LYS A 45 0.39 -0.70 4.12
C LYS A 45 0.58 0.82 4.16
N ILE A 46 0.72 1.38 5.37
CA ILE A 46 0.97 2.81 5.58
C ILE A 46 2.24 2.99 6.42
N ASP A 47 3.02 4.04 6.15
CA ASP A 47 4.15 4.43 7.01
C ASP A 47 3.75 5.42 8.12
N LYS A 48 4.66 5.73 9.04
CA LYS A 48 4.39 6.69 10.14
C LYS A 48 4.12 8.13 9.69
N LYS A 49 4.42 8.49 8.44
CA LYS A 49 4.10 9.80 7.86
C LYS A 49 2.75 9.80 7.14
N GLY A 50 2.08 8.65 7.07
CA GLY A 50 0.80 8.49 6.40
C GLY A 50 0.92 8.20 4.91
N ASN A 51 2.12 7.93 4.39
CA ASN A 51 2.27 7.51 3.00
C ASN A 51 1.69 6.12 2.81
N LEU A 52 0.89 5.93 1.78
CA LEU A 52 0.29 4.66 1.39
C LEU A 52 1.25 3.91 0.47
N TYR A 53 1.59 2.67 0.82
CA TYR A 53 2.33 1.74 -0.01
C TYR A 53 1.38 0.63 -0.42
N ILE A 54 1.21 0.44 -1.72
CA ILE A 54 0.25 -0.52 -2.26
C ILE A 54 0.88 -1.26 -3.43
N THR A 55 0.64 -2.56 -3.52
CA THR A 55 1.02 -3.33 -4.72
C THR A 55 0.19 -2.88 -5.90
N GLY A 56 0.81 -2.67 -7.04
CA GLY A 56 0.13 -2.24 -8.24
C GLY A 56 0.90 -2.68 -9.48
N PRO A 57 0.57 -2.10 -10.64
CA PRO A 57 1.28 -2.38 -11.86
C PRO A 57 2.79 -2.19 -11.72
N LYS A 58 3.58 -3.21 -12.09
CA LYS A 58 5.06 -3.20 -12.09
C LYS A 58 5.74 -3.01 -10.73
N GLY A 59 5.01 -3.01 -9.60
CA GLY A 59 5.63 -2.99 -8.28
C GLY A 59 4.81 -2.36 -7.17
N ILE A 60 5.46 -1.63 -6.26
CA ILE A 60 4.80 -0.98 -5.11
C ILE A 60 4.64 0.51 -5.40
N TRP A 61 3.42 0.99 -5.54
CA TRP A 61 3.10 2.40 -5.71
C TRP A 61 3.07 3.08 -4.35
N VAL A 62 3.68 4.26 -4.27
CA VAL A 62 3.77 5.05 -3.04
C VAL A 62 3.01 6.35 -3.23
N TRP A 63 2.01 6.59 -2.39
CA TRP A 63 1.17 7.78 -2.41
C TRP A 63 1.34 8.58 -1.13
N ASP A 64 1.37 9.90 -1.22
CA ASP A 64 1.35 10.75 -0.02
C ASP A 64 -0.07 10.80 0.60
N PRO A 65 -0.25 11.30 1.83
CA PRO A 65 -1.57 11.39 2.45
C PRO A 65 -2.58 12.28 1.71
N GLN A 66 -2.13 13.10 0.75
CA GLN A 66 -2.98 13.97 -0.06
C GLN A 66 -3.46 13.29 -1.34
N GLY A 67 -2.96 12.08 -1.66
CA GLY A 67 -3.32 11.32 -2.85
C GLY A 67 -2.40 11.59 -4.04
N HIS A 68 -1.23 12.19 -3.83
CA HIS A 68 -0.24 12.34 -4.90
C HIS A 68 0.63 11.09 -5.01
N HIS A 69 0.77 10.56 -6.22
CA HIS A 69 1.71 9.48 -6.50
C HIS A 69 3.15 9.99 -6.42
N LEU A 70 3.90 9.51 -5.41
CA LEU A 70 5.30 9.87 -5.18
C LEU A 70 6.26 9.05 -6.06
N GLY A 71 5.84 7.85 -6.46
CA GLY A 71 6.58 6.99 -7.38
C GLY A 71 6.36 5.49 -7.11
N THR A 72 6.92 4.67 -7.98
CA THR A 72 6.79 3.21 -7.95
C THR A 72 8.13 2.54 -7.64
N ILE A 73 8.16 1.68 -6.63
CA ILE A 73 9.28 0.78 -6.36
C ILE A 73 9.12 -0.43 -7.28
N VAL A 74 9.94 -0.48 -8.32
CA VAL A 74 9.94 -1.60 -9.27
C VAL A 74 10.53 -2.84 -8.60
N VAL A 75 9.85 -3.98 -8.77
CA VAL A 75 10.32 -5.29 -8.33
C VAL A 75 10.37 -6.27 -9.51
N PRO A 76 11.22 -7.32 -9.46
CA PRO A 76 11.39 -8.22 -10.61
C PRO A 76 10.16 -9.06 -10.97
N GLU A 77 9.24 -9.26 -10.03
CA GLU A 77 8.01 -10.04 -10.20
C GLU A 77 6.80 -9.27 -9.66
N GLN A 78 5.61 -9.57 -10.17
CA GLN A 78 4.38 -8.93 -9.70
C GLN A 78 4.16 -9.17 -8.21
N PRO A 79 4.12 -8.12 -7.37
CA PRO A 79 3.85 -8.27 -5.95
C PRO A 79 2.36 -8.47 -5.69
N ALA A 80 2.05 -9.25 -4.66
CA ALA A 80 0.70 -9.45 -4.13
C ALA A 80 0.51 -8.82 -2.73
N ASN A 81 1.58 -8.75 -1.92
CA ASN A 81 1.49 -8.10 -0.61
C ASN A 81 2.83 -7.54 -0.14
N LEU A 82 2.75 -6.77 0.95
CA LEU A 82 3.89 -6.17 1.63
C LEU A 82 3.63 -5.99 3.13
N ALA A 83 4.72 -5.97 3.90
CA ALA A 83 4.69 -5.68 5.33
C ALA A 83 5.97 -4.98 5.78
N TRP A 84 5.84 -4.14 6.81
CA TRP A 84 6.98 -3.58 7.51
C TRP A 84 7.59 -4.62 8.44
N GLY A 85 8.91 -4.75 8.42
CA GLY A 85 9.64 -5.70 9.24
C GLY A 85 10.99 -5.17 9.72
N ASP A 86 11.79 -6.07 10.28
CA ASP A 86 12.94 -5.81 11.15
C ASP A 86 12.55 -5.09 12.46
N ALA A 87 13.47 -5.10 13.43
CA ALA A 87 13.24 -4.54 14.77
C ALA A 87 12.90 -3.03 14.77
N ASP A 88 13.25 -2.31 13.72
CA ASP A 88 13.01 -0.87 13.59
C ASP A 88 11.90 -0.49 12.60
N TYR A 89 11.25 -1.48 11.97
CA TYR A 89 10.19 -1.30 10.97
C TYR A 89 10.59 -0.44 9.77
N ARG A 90 11.88 -0.42 9.42
CA ARG A 90 12.40 0.34 8.26
C ARG A 90 12.65 -0.52 7.04
N THR A 91 12.20 -1.77 7.05
CA THR A 91 12.34 -2.71 5.94
C THR A 91 10.98 -3.11 5.42
N LEU A 92 10.80 -3.09 4.09
CA LEU A 92 9.64 -3.67 3.42
C LEU A 92 9.97 -5.10 3.00
N TYR A 93 9.18 -6.04 3.51
CA TYR A 93 9.07 -7.39 2.96
C TYR A 93 7.96 -7.39 1.92
N ILE A 94 8.21 -8.01 0.77
CA ILE A 94 7.29 -8.00 -0.36
C ILE A 94 7.14 -9.44 -0.85
N THR A 95 5.91 -9.95 -0.85
CA THR A 95 5.58 -11.26 -1.43
C THR A 95 5.18 -11.05 -2.88
N ALA A 96 5.82 -11.78 -3.79
CA ALA A 96 5.52 -11.80 -5.20
C ALA A 96 5.21 -13.22 -5.66
N THR A 97 4.92 -13.39 -6.95
CA THR A 97 4.49 -14.65 -7.57
C THR A 97 5.25 -15.88 -7.07
N THR A 98 6.58 -15.87 -7.17
CA THR A 98 7.44 -17.01 -6.78
C THR A 98 8.49 -16.69 -5.71
N SER A 99 8.63 -15.41 -5.37
CA SER A 99 9.73 -14.91 -4.53
C SER A 99 9.24 -14.02 -3.38
N VAL A 100 10.07 -13.91 -2.35
CA VAL A 100 9.95 -12.89 -1.31
C VAL A 100 11.15 -11.95 -1.39
N TYR A 101 10.88 -10.65 -1.53
CA TYR A 101 11.89 -9.61 -1.55
C TYR A 101 11.97 -8.89 -0.19
N ARG A 102 13.14 -8.34 0.11
CA ARG A 102 13.39 -7.48 1.26
C ARG A 102 14.07 -6.20 0.79
N LEU A 103 13.48 -5.05 1.09
CA LEU A 103 14.00 -3.74 0.72
C LEU A 103 14.17 -2.87 1.97
N ARG A 104 15.40 -2.40 2.20
CA ARG A 104 15.66 -1.41 3.24
C ARG A 104 15.18 -0.03 2.77
N THR A 105 14.44 0.68 3.62
CA THR A 105 13.83 1.97 3.29
C THR A 105 14.30 3.09 4.23
N LYS A 106 14.13 4.34 3.80
CA LYS A 106 14.28 5.51 4.69
C LYS A 106 13.00 5.78 5.49
N ALA A 107 11.86 5.28 5.02
CA ALA A 107 10.59 5.33 5.72
C ALA A 107 10.62 4.42 6.96
N GLN A 108 9.70 4.66 7.88
CA GLN A 108 9.47 3.80 9.02
C GLN A 108 7.99 3.49 9.08
N GLY A 109 7.66 2.21 9.03
CA GLY A 109 6.32 1.72 9.26
C GLY A 109 6.05 1.39 10.71
N PHE A 110 5.08 0.52 10.90
CA PHE A 110 4.66 0.01 12.20
C PHE A 110 3.81 -1.25 12.00
N VAL A 111 3.64 -2.02 13.09
CA VAL A 111 2.72 -3.15 13.12
C VAL A 111 1.51 -2.73 13.96
N PRO A 112 0.31 -2.54 13.36
CA PRO A 112 -0.81 -1.87 14.01
C PRO A 112 -1.26 -2.51 15.33
N TYR A 113 -1.15 -3.84 15.47
CA TYR A 113 -1.59 -4.57 16.66
C TYR A 113 -0.52 -4.70 17.75
N LEU A 114 0.70 -4.19 17.52
CA LEU A 114 1.77 -4.17 18.53
C LEU A 114 1.95 -2.79 19.18
N HIS A 115 1.24 -1.78 18.70
CA HIS A 115 1.26 -0.43 19.24
C HIS A 115 -0.10 -0.13 19.87
N HIS A 116 -0.14 -0.13 21.20
CA HIS A 116 -1.23 0.44 22.00
C HIS A 116 -1.07 1.96 22.12
#